data_AF-A0A9D4KZN2-F1
#
_entry.id   AF-A0A9D4KZN2-F1
#
_cell.length_a   1.000
_cell.length_b   1.000
_cell.length_c   1.000
_cell.angle_alpha   90.00
_cell.angle_beta   90.00
_cell.angle_gamma   90.00
#
_symmetry.space_group_name_H-M   'P 1'
#
loop_
_entity.id
_entity.type
_entity.pdbx_description
1 polymer ?
#
loop_
_entity_poly.entity_id
_entity_poly.type
_entity_poly.pdbx_seq_one_letter_code
_entity_poly.pdbx_strand_id
1 'polypeptide(L)'
;MNNHSTPVQGKRPEKRDLSTSCIDIETESKKIKSLTLTSCRIVKSSTKSNLSRRTWSASPKKMHALFKSDLDDMVRSVVQAFIPQVITGINASLNDIIESLTQENTHLKNQLAGVMCEADRAEQYSRRNCQRMTGIPEARDEDTDNIIVTMAKDLGAELSIAATAKDRQNTPVKRPGTLLSSLFHTEPGKNFTV
;
A
#
# COMPACT_ATOMS: atom_id res chain seq x y z
N MET A 1 -20.68 67.16 9.15
CA MET A 1 -21.40 65.88 8.94
C MET A 1 -20.35 64.86 8.56
N ASN A 2 -20.07 63.98 9.52
CA ASN A 2 -18.97 63.01 9.50
C ASN A 2 -19.38 61.76 8.73
N ASN A 3 -18.54 61.29 7.80
CA ASN A 3 -18.65 59.93 7.26
C ASN A 3 -17.30 59.23 7.43
N HIS A 4 -17.12 58.57 8.58
CA HIS A 4 -16.10 57.54 8.77
C HIS A 4 -16.56 56.27 8.04
N SER A 5 -15.79 55.82 7.06
CA SER A 5 -15.93 54.48 6.47
C SER A 5 -15.06 53.51 7.26
N THR A 6 -15.68 52.52 7.90
CA THR A 6 -15.00 51.41 8.58
C THR A 6 -14.61 50.33 7.57
N PRO A 7 -13.47 49.64 7.74
CA PRO A 7 -13.10 48.53 6.87
C PRO A 7 -13.81 47.25 7.30
N VAL A 8 -14.48 46.61 6.34
CA VAL A 8 -15.07 45.27 6.45
C VAL A 8 -13.96 44.26 6.71
N GLN A 9 -13.96 43.64 7.89
CA GLN A 9 -13.07 42.52 8.20
C GLN A 9 -13.43 41.33 7.32
N GLY A 10 -12.59 41.06 6.32
CA GLY A 10 -12.61 39.81 5.57
C GLY A 10 -12.29 38.65 6.51
N LYS A 11 -13.29 37.81 6.77
CA LYS A 11 -13.12 36.55 7.49
C LYS A 11 -12.09 35.69 6.75
N ARG A 12 -10.96 35.45 7.44
CA ARG A 12 -9.92 34.50 7.06
C ARG A 12 -10.57 33.12 6.88
N PRO A 13 -10.42 32.43 5.74
CA PRO A 13 -10.89 31.05 5.65
C PRO A 13 -10.09 30.21 6.63
N GLU A 14 -10.86 29.64 7.53
CA GLU A 14 -10.49 28.66 8.55
C GLU A 14 -9.62 27.57 7.94
N LYS A 15 -8.56 27.23 8.67
CA LYS A 15 -7.59 26.19 8.30
C LYS A 15 -8.38 24.90 8.05
N ARG A 16 -8.40 24.44 6.79
CA ARG A 16 -8.77 23.06 6.50
C ARG A 16 -7.61 22.19 6.94
N ASP A 17 -7.75 21.63 8.13
CA ASP A 17 -6.96 20.51 8.61
C ASP A 17 -7.20 19.33 7.64
N LEU A 18 -6.38 19.25 6.60
CA LEU A 18 -6.25 18.06 5.76
C LEU A 18 -5.24 17.11 6.43
N SER A 19 -5.59 16.64 7.63
CA SER A 19 -4.93 15.51 8.28
C SER A 19 -5.98 14.53 8.76
N THR A 20 -6.72 13.97 7.81
CA THR A 20 -7.63 12.86 8.08
C THR A 20 -7.53 11.88 6.92
N SER A 21 -6.55 10.99 6.99
CA SER A 21 -6.64 9.64 6.44
C SER A 21 -5.47 8.77 6.91
N CYS A 22 -5.08 8.88 8.19
CA CYS A 22 -4.46 7.76 8.86
C CYS A 22 -5.62 6.99 9.50
N ILE A 23 -6.08 5.98 8.78
CA ILE A 23 -7.11 5.05 9.26
C ILE A 23 -6.44 4.19 10.32
N ASP A 24 -6.68 4.51 11.59
CA ASP A 24 -6.40 3.64 12.71
C ASP A 24 -7.43 2.50 12.69
N ILE A 25 -7.05 1.34 12.16
CA ILE A 25 -7.78 0.07 12.36
C ILE A 25 -6.86 -0.83 13.17
N GLU A 26 -6.92 -0.68 14.48
CA GLU A 26 -6.28 -1.60 15.42
C GLU A 26 -7.23 -1.92 16.57
N THR A 27 -8.41 -2.45 16.25
CA THR A 27 -9.34 -2.99 17.24
C THR A 27 -10.16 -4.10 16.59
N GLU A 28 -9.74 -5.37 16.68
CA GLU A 28 -10.58 -6.59 16.68
C GLU A 28 -9.73 -7.88 16.66
N SER A 29 -8.84 -8.10 17.64
CA SER A 29 -8.13 -9.41 17.75
C SER A 29 -8.07 -10.01 19.15
N LYS A 30 -8.89 -9.52 20.10
CA LYS A 30 -8.88 -10.01 21.49
C LYS A 30 -10.16 -10.73 21.95
N LYS A 31 -11.00 -11.21 21.02
CA LYS A 31 -12.28 -11.86 21.37
C LYS A 31 -12.42 -13.34 21.00
N ILE A 32 -11.33 -14.05 20.71
CA ILE A 32 -11.39 -15.49 20.39
C ILE A 32 -10.29 -16.27 21.11
N LYS A 33 -10.19 -16.18 22.45
CA LYS A 33 -9.34 -17.11 23.25
C LYS A 33 -9.92 -17.40 24.64
N SER A 34 -11.22 -17.66 24.74
CA SER A 34 -11.75 -18.31 25.93
C SER A 34 -13.08 -18.98 25.61
N LEU A 35 -13.05 -20.20 25.07
CA LEU A 35 -14.13 -21.16 25.24
C LEU A 35 -13.68 -22.54 24.75
N THR A 36 -14.11 -23.55 25.51
CA THR A 36 -14.08 -24.99 25.25
C THR A 36 -12.77 -25.76 25.42
N LEU A 37 -12.32 -25.85 26.68
CA LEU A 37 -11.80 -27.12 27.22
C LEU A 37 -13.01 -28.02 27.54
N THR A 38 -13.58 -28.65 26.51
CA THR A 38 -14.60 -29.67 26.71
C THR A 38 -13.90 -31.01 26.85
N SER A 39 -13.80 -31.44 28.11
CA SER A 39 -13.44 -32.79 28.55
C SER A 39 -13.89 -33.86 27.55
N CYS A 40 -12.92 -34.54 26.93
CA CYS A 40 -13.15 -35.77 26.18
C CYS A 40 -13.59 -36.86 27.17
N ARG A 41 -14.90 -36.89 27.45
CA ARG A 41 -15.55 -38.02 28.06
C ARG A 41 -15.46 -39.15 27.05
N ILE A 42 -14.54 -40.09 27.28
CA ILE A 42 -14.53 -41.39 26.59
C ILE A 42 -15.84 -42.09 26.99
N VAL A 43 -16.90 -41.85 26.23
CA VAL A 43 -18.08 -42.69 26.26
C VAL A 43 -17.63 -44.00 25.64
N LYS A 44 -17.41 -45.02 26.48
CA LYS A 44 -17.38 -46.40 26.03
C LYS A 44 -18.74 -46.68 25.38
N SER A 45 -18.84 -46.48 24.07
CA SER A 45 -19.92 -47.04 23.29
C SER A 45 -19.72 -48.54 23.33
N SER A 46 -20.39 -49.17 24.30
CA SER A 46 -20.72 -50.59 24.25
C SER A 46 -21.70 -50.78 23.10
N THR A 47 -21.20 -50.72 21.87
CA THR A 47 -21.86 -51.37 20.76
C THR A 47 -21.68 -52.85 21.00
N LYS A 48 -22.69 -53.45 21.65
CA LYS A 48 -22.94 -54.89 21.56
C LYS A 48 -22.93 -55.22 20.07
N SER A 49 -21.82 -55.73 19.56
CA SER A 49 -21.81 -56.43 18.29
C SER A 49 -22.76 -57.59 18.49
N ASN A 50 -23.95 -57.49 17.90
CA ASN A 50 -24.82 -58.64 17.71
C ASN A 50 -24.07 -59.57 16.76
N LEU A 51 -23.18 -60.38 17.32
CA LEU A 51 -22.56 -61.50 16.65
C LEU A 51 -23.64 -62.57 16.53
N SER A 52 -24.61 -62.32 15.65
CA SER A 52 -25.49 -63.36 15.17
C SER A 52 -24.59 -64.41 14.55
N ARG A 53 -24.58 -65.59 15.17
CA ARG A 53 -23.83 -66.77 14.76
C ARG A 53 -24.32 -67.15 13.35
N ARG A 54 -23.75 -66.50 12.32
CA ARG A 54 -24.06 -66.75 10.91
C ARG A 54 -23.76 -68.21 10.64
N THR A 55 -24.80 -69.01 10.46
CA THR A 55 -24.65 -70.39 10.02
C THR A 55 -24.19 -70.38 8.56
N TRP A 56 -23.11 -71.11 8.29
CA TRP A 56 -22.48 -71.19 6.98
C TRP A 56 -23.24 -72.20 6.12
N SER A 57 -24.46 -71.86 5.71
CA SER A 57 -25.23 -72.63 4.72
C SER A 57 -25.61 -71.79 3.49
N ALA A 58 -24.89 -70.68 3.27
CA ALA A 58 -25.12 -69.79 2.16
C ALA A 58 -24.50 -70.32 0.86
N SER A 59 -25.28 -70.33 -0.22
CA SER A 59 -24.79 -70.69 -1.56
C SER A 59 -23.65 -69.74 -2.02
N PRO A 60 -22.71 -70.19 -2.87
CA PRO A 60 -21.52 -69.40 -3.25
C PRO A 60 -21.83 -67.98 -3.74
N LYS A 61 -22.97 -67.81 -4.42
CA LYS A 61 -23.46 -66.50 -4.89
C LYS A 61 -23.77 -65.53 -3.75
N LYS A 62 -24.30 -66.02 -2.62
CA LYS A 62 -24.61 -65.21 -1.43
C LYS A 62 -23.34 -64.79 -0.69
N MET A 63 -22.35 -65.68 -0.60
CA MET A 63 -21.05 -65.34 0.01
C MET A 63 -20.33 -64.25 -0.77
N HIS A 64 -20.34 -64.32 -2.11
CA HIS A 64 -19.74 -63.29 -2.95
C HIS A 64 -20.43 -61.93 -2.80
N ALA A 65 -21.77 -61.91 -2.68
CA ALA A 65 -22.52 -60.68 -2.48
C ALA A 65 -22.20 -60.01 -1.12
N LEU A 66 -22.08 -60.82 -0.05
CA LEU A 66 -21.70 -60.33 1.29
C LEU A 66 -20.26 -59.78 1.32
N PHE A 67 -19.32 -60.48 0.69
CA PHE A 67 -17.94 -59.99 0.61
C PHE A 67 -17.86 -58.67 -0.16
N LYS A 68 -18.63 -58.53 -1.26
CA LYS A 68 -18.68 -57.30 -2.03
C LYS A 68 -19.26 -56.14 -1.21
N SER A 69 -20.36 -56.36 -0.48
CA SER A 69 -20.93 -55.32 0.39
C SER A 69 -19.99 -54.91 1.52
N ASP A 70 -19.33 -55.88 2.16
CA ASP A 70 -18.39 -55.60 3.25
C ASP A 70 -17.18 -54.80 2.76
N LEU A 71 -16.70 -55.08 1.54
CA LEU A 71 -15.62 -54.32 0.91
C LEU A 71 -16.07 -52.90 0.51
N ASP A 72 -17.28 -52.77 -0.06
CA ASP A 72 -17.85 -51.46 -0.40
C ASP A 72 -18.03 -50.58 0.85
N ASP A 73 -18.49 -51.15 1.97
CA ASP A 73 -18.67 -50.45 3.24
C ASP A 73 -17.33 -50.04 3.87
N MET A 74 -16.32 -50.90 3.78
CA MET A 74 -14.96 -50.59 4.23
C MET A 74 -14.36 -49.43 3.42
N VAL A 75 -14.45 -49.49 2.09
CA VAL A 75 -13.95 -48.42 1.21
C VAL A 75 -14.70 -47.13 1.48
N ARG A 76 -16.03 -47.15 1.61
CA ARG A 76 -16.82 -45.96 1.97
C ARG A 76 -16.39 -45.37 3.31
N SER A 77 -16.17 -46.20 4.31
CA SER A 77 -15.73 -45.75 5.64
C SER A 77 -14.35 -45.08 5.58
N VAL A 78 -13.39 -45.69 4.88
CA VAL A 78 -12.04 -45.12 4.71
C VAL A 78 -12.13 -43.79 3.96
N VAL A 79 -12.85 -43.74 2.84
CA VAL A 79 -13.01 -42.54 2.03
C VAL A 79 -13.69 -41.41 2.83
N GLN A 80 -14.75 -41.72 3.58
CA GLN A 80 -15.46 -40.74 4.40
C GLN A 80 -14.63 -40.23 5.58
N ALA A 81 -13.73 -41.03 6.13
CA ALA A 81 -12.87 -40.60 7.24
C ALA A 81 -11.66 -39.78 6.74
N PHE A 82 -10.98 -40.26 5.70
CA PHE A 82 -9.70 -39.70 5.29
C PHE A 82 -9.83 -38.48 4.38
N ILE A 83 -10.77 -38.46 3.44
CA ILE A 83 -10.88 -37.33 2.49
C ILE A 83 -11.13 -36.01 3.23
N PRO A 84 -12.07 -35.91 4.19
CA PRO A 84 -12.28 -34.66 4.91
C PRO A 84 -11.05 -34.22 5.69
N GLN A 85 -10.30 -35.15 6.28
CA GLN A 85 -9.08 -34.84 7.03
C GLN A 85 -7.97 -34.28 6.14
N VAL A 86 -7.80 -34.82 4.93
CA VAL A 86 -6.84 -34.31 3.96
C VAL A 86 -7.27 -32.93 3.46
N ILE A 87 -8.56 -32.75 3.15
CA ILE A 87 -9.10 -31.46 2.69
C ILE A 87 -8.95 -30.39 3.78
N THR A 88 -9.25 -30.70 5.03
CA THR A 88 -9.11 -29.73 6.13
C THR A 88 -7.64 -29.36 6.37
N GLY A 89 -6.73 -30.33 6.29
CA GLY A 89 -5.29 -30.05 6.41
C GLY A 89 -4.76 -29.17 5.28
N ILE A 90 -5.14 -29.47 4.03
CA ILE A 90 -4.76 -28.65 2.87
C ILE A 90 -5.34 -27.25 2.99
N ASN A 91 -6.63 -27.12 3.34
CA ASN A 91 -7.28 -25.81 3.48
C ASN A 91 -6.64 -24.97 4.60
N ALA A 92 -6.28 -25.57 5.72
CA ALA A 92 -5.57 -24.88 6.80
C ALA A 92 -4.22 -24.34 6.28
N SER A 93 -3.42 -25.19 5.64
CA SER A 93 -2.12 -24.77 5.08
C SER A 93 -2.26 -23.69 4.00
N LEU A 94 -3.27 -23.78 3.13
CA LEU A 94 -3.52 -22.75 2.12
C LEU A 94 -3.95 -21.43 2.75
N ASN A 95 -4.78 -21.46 3.80
CA ASN A 95 -5.19 -20.27 4.52
C ASN A 95 -4.01 -19.58 5.22
N ASP A 96 -3.10 -20.35 5.83
CA ASP A 96 -1.89 -19.81 6.47
C ASP A 96 -1.00 -19.09 5.43
N ILE A 97 -0.83 -19.69 4.24
CA ILE A 97 -0.06 -19.09 3.14
C ILE A 97 -0.76 -17.82 2.63
N ILE A 98 -2.08 -17.86 2.43
CA ILE A 98 -2.85 -16.69 1.99
C ILE A 98 -2.71 -15.57 3.02
N GLU A 99 -2.86 -15.86 4.30
CA GLU A 99 -2.72 -14.86 5.36
C GLU A 99 -1.31 -14.24 5.35
N SER A 100 -0.26 -15.07 5.33
CA SER A 100 1.13 -14.59 5.24
C SER A 100 1.36 -13.70 4.02
N LEU A 101 0.88 -14.11 2.84
CA LEU A 101 1.04 -13.32 1.61
C LEU A 101 0.25 -12.01 1.65
N THR A 102 -0.92 -12.01 2.29
CA THR A 102 -1.70 -10.78 2.45
C THR A 102 -1.01 -9.80 3.40
N GLN A 103 -0.42 -10.28 4.49
CA GLN A 103 0.37 -9.46 5.42
C GLN A 103 1.62 -8.87 4.75
N GLU A 104 2.34 -9.66 3.96
CA GLU A 104 3.50 -9.15 3.23
C GLU A 104 3.10 -8.11 2.18
N ASN A 105 2.02 -8.35 1.43
CA ASN A 105 1.51 -7.39 0.47
C ASN A 105 1.08 -6.06 1.10
N THR A 106 0.40 -6.09 2.25
CA THR A 106 0.02 -4.86 2.95
C THR A 106 1.26 -4.14 3.48
N HIS A 107 2.22 -4.88 4.02
CA HIS A 107 3.49 -4.31 4.47
C HIS A 107 4.25 -3.61 3.34
N LEU A 108 4.41 -4.25 2.18
CA LEU A 108 5.08 -3.67 1.02
C LEU A 108 4.35 -2.45 0.46
N LYS A 109 3.01 -2.49 0.41
CA LYS A 109 2.21 -1.33 -0.01
C LYS A 109 2.40 -0.13 0.93
N ASN A 110 2.49 -0.37 2.23
CA ASN A 110 2.73 0.68 3.22
C ASN A 110 4.13 1.28 3.07
N GLN A 111 5.16 0.45 2.84
CA GLN A 111 6.51 0.95 2.56
C GLN A 111 6.55 1.78 1.28
N LEU A 112 5.92 1.29 0.21
CA LEU A 112 5.83 2.02 -1.06
C LEU A 112 5.19 3.39 -0.86
N ALA A 113 4.06 3.45 -0.14
CA ALA A 113 3.39 4.70 0.18
C ALA A 113 4.30 5.66 0.97
N GLY A 114 5.04 5.15 1.96
CA GLY A 114 6.02 5.93 2.72
C GLY A 114 7.11 6.52 1.83
N VAL A 115 7.73 5.69 0.98
CA VAL A 115 8.78 6.14 0.04
C VAL A 115 8.24 7.16 -0.96
N MET A 116 7.03 6.97 -1.48
CA MET A 116 6.41 7.95 -2.38
C MET A 116 6.18 9.30 -1.70
N CYS A 117 5.71 9.31 -0.45
CA CYS A 117 5.56 10.54 0.34
C CYS A 117 6.91 11.22 0.58
N GLU A 118 7.97 10.46 0.89
CA GLU A 118 9.30 11.01 1.07
C GLU A 118 9.90 11.57 -0.22
N ALA A 119 9.67 10.90 -1.35
CA ALA A 119 10.09 11.35 -2.66
C ALA A 119 9.39 12.65 -3.08
N ASP A 120 8.07 12.73 -2.90
CA ASP A 120 7.30 13.96 -3.14
C ASP A 120 7.76 15.09 -2.21
N ARG A 121 8.00 14.79 -0.92
CA ARG A 121 8.55 15.77 0.01
C ARG A 121 9.92 16.28 -0.45
N ALA A 122 10.82 15.37 -0.85
CA ALA A 122 12.14 15.72 -1.35
C ALA A 122 12.08 16.56 -2.63
N GLU A 123 11.17 16.22 -3.55
CA GLU A 123 10.91 17.00 -4.76
C GLU A 123 10.40 18.41 -4.44
N GLN A 124 9.43 18.53 -3.53
CA GLN A 124 8.92 19.83 -3.09
C GLN A 124 10.01 20.68 -2.42
N TYR A 125 10.86 20.07 -1.60
CA TYR A 125 12.02 20.75 -1.00
C TYR A 125 13.00 21.23 -2.07
N SER A 126 13.31 20.39 -3.07
CA SER A 126 14.18 20.76 -4.18
C SER A 126 13.62 21.95 -4.98
N ARG A 127 12.30 21.97 -5.22
CA ARG A 127 11.61 23.03 -5.96
C ARG A 127 11.45 24.34 -5.19
N ARG A 128 11.62 24.37 -3.86
CA ARG A 128 11.40 25.56 -3.03
C ARG A 128 12.27 26.75 -3.44
N ASN A 129 13.46 26.50 -3.94
CA ASN A 129 14.39 27.53 -4.41
C ASN A 129 14.39 27.70 -5.94
N CYS A 130 13.49 27.01 -6.64
CA CYS A 130 13.37 27.09 -8.10
C CYS A 130 12.25 28.05 -8.47
N GLN A 131 12.54 29.01 -9.34
CA GLN A 131 11.54 29.84 -9.98
C GLN A 131 11.27 29.36 -11.40
N ARG A 132 9.98 29.30 -11.74
CA ARG A 132 9.50 28.91 -13.07
C ARG A 132 9.10 30.15 -13.85
N MET A 133 9.79 30.43 -14.94
CA MET A 133 9.51 31.53 -15.85
C MET A 133 8.89 30.99 -17.14
N THR A 134 7.77 31.56 -17.56
CA THR A 134 7.02 31.12 -18.74
C THR A 134 6.76 32.28 -19.68
N GLY A 135 6.62 32.00 -20.98
CA GLY A 135 6.34 33.04 -21.98
C GLY A 135 7.59 33.78 -22.48
N ILE A 136 8.78 33.26 -22.18
CA ILE A 136 10.04 33.80 -22.69
C ILE A 136 10.22 33.24 -24.11
N PRO A 137 10.27 34.09 -25.15
CA PRO A 137 10.40 33.63 -26.52
C PRO A 137 11.70 32.85 -26.71
N GLU A 138 11.63 31.77 -27.50
CA GLU A 138 12.79 30.93 -27.79
C GLU A 138 13.59 31.47 -28.97
N ALA A 139 14.89 31.60 -28.81
CA ALA A 139 15.81 31.84 -29.92
C ALA A 139 16.86 30.72 -30.02
N ARG A 140 17.36 30.49 -31.24
CA ARG A 140 18.54 29.63 -31.43
C ARG A 140 19.76 30.32 -30.83
N ASP A 141 20.60 29.53 -30.16
CA ASP A 141 21.83 29.99 -29.51
C ASP A 141 21.60 31.11 -28.48
N GLU A 142 20.46 31.08 -27.80
CA GLU A 142 20.17 32.08 -26.77
C GLU A 142 21.04 31.91 -25.53
N ASP A 143 21.43 33.04 -24.96
CA ASP A 143 22.10 33.09 -23.68
C ASP A 143 21.05 33.25 -22.57
N THR A 144 20.68 32.12 -21.98
CA THR A 144 19.70 32.05 -20.89
C THR A 144 20.17 32.84 -19.66
N ASP A 145 21.48 32.95 -19.44
CA ASP A 145 22.03 33.67 -18.30
C ASP A 145 21.78 35.15 -18.44
N ASN A 146 22.12 35.69 -19.61
CA ASN A 146 21.89 37.09 -19.92
C ASN A 146 20.40 37.45 -19.90
N ILE A 147 19.52 36.55 -20.38
CA ILE A 147 18.07 36.75 -20.32
C ILE A 147 17.61 36.89 -18.85
N ILE A 148 18.01 35.97 -17.97
CA ILE A 148 17.62 35.99 -16.55
C ILE A 148 18.19 37.20 -15.82
N VAL A 149 19.47 37.54 -16.05
CA VAL A 149 20.12 38.70 -15.43
C VAL A 149 19.47 40.00 -15.88
N THR A 150 19.08 40.12 -17.16
CA THR A 150 18.40 41.29 -17.68
C THR A 150 17.02 41.44 -17.04
N MET A 151 16.22 40.36 -17.01
CA MET A 151 14.91 40.38 -16.36
C MET A 151 15.00 40.72 -14.86
N ALA A 152 16.03 40.23 -14.17
CA ALA A 152 16.26 40.56 -12.76
C ALA A 152 16.53 42.06 -12.56
N LYS A 153 17.43 42.62 -13.40
CA LYS A 153 17.76 44.05 -13.37
C LYS A 153 16.55 44.92 -13.68
N ASP A 154 15.73 44.53 -14.65
CA ASP A 154 14.49 45.23 -15.00
C ASP A 154 13.50 45.27 -13.83
N LEU A 155 13.53 44.26 -12.95
CA LEU A 155 12.75 44.18 -11.73
C LEU A 155 13.44 44.83 -10.51
N GLY A 156 14.64 45.37 -10.67
CA GLY A 156 15.43 46.00 -9.60
C GLY A 156 16.14 45.01 -8.68
N ALA A 157 16.29 43.73 -9.08
CA ALA A 157 17.00 42.71 -8.34
C ALA A 157 18.41 42.49 -8.90
N GLU A 158 19.40 42.37 -8.02
CA GLU A 158 20.76 42.00 -8.39
C GLU A 158 20.93 40.48 -8.29
N LEU A 159 21.28 39.84 -9.42
CA LEU A 159 21.40 38.39 -9.53
C LEU A 159 22.81 38.02 -10.04
N SER A 160 23.50 37.16 -9.28
CA SER A 160 24.80 36.59 -9.66
C SER A 160 24.62 35.24 -10.35
N ILE A 161 25.20 35.09 -11.54
CA ILE A 161 25.07 33.89 -12.37
C ILE A 161 25.63 32.64 -11.66
N ALA A 162 26.74 32.78 -10.93
CA ALA A 162 27.41 31.67 -10.24
C ALA A 162 26.56 31.01 -9.14
N ALA A 163 25.55 31.71 -8.63
CA ALA A 163 24.62 31.20 -7.62
C ALA A 163 23.32 30.63 -8.23
N THR A 164 23.27 30.45 -9.56
CA THR A 164 22.06 29.99 -10.26
C THR A 164 22.33 28.83 -11.21
N ALA A 165 21.56 27.75 -11.09
CA ALA A 165 21.51 26.69 -12.10
C ALA A 165 20.23 26.85 -12.94
N LYS A 166 20.34 26.60 -14.25
CA LYS A 166 19.30 26.91 -15.23
C LYS A 166 19.05 25.71 -16.13
N ASP A 167 17.78 25.48 -16.44
CA ASP A 167 17.38 24.45 -17.38
C ASP A 167 16.15 24.91 -18.18
N ARG A 168 16.16 24.62 -19.49
CA ARG A 168 14.99 24.81 -20.35
C ARG A 168 14.23 23.50 -20.44
N GLN A 169 13.02 23.48 -19.92
CA GLN A 169 12.13 22.33 -20.07
C GLN A 169 11.41 22.40 -21.43
N ASN A 170 11.84 21.53 -22.36
CA ASN A 170 11.15 21.32 -23.63
C ASN A 170 9.84 20.55 -23.40
N THR A 171 8.71 21.27 -23.44
CA THR A 171 7.41 20.63 -23.58
C THR A 171 7.11 20.38 -25.07
N PRO A 172 6.59 19.21 -25.48
CA PRO A 172 6.40 18.83 -26.89
C PRO A 172 5.24 19.54 -27.60
N VAL A 173 5.02 20.83 -27.38
CA VAL A 173 3.93 21.61 -27.99
C VAL A 173 4.47 22.98 -28.40
N LYS A 174 3.95 23.56 -29.49
CA LYS A 174 4.22 24.90 -30.07
C LYS A 174 3.98 26.08 -29.09
N ARG A 175 4.54 26.03 -27.89
CA ARG A 175 4.52 27.08 -26.88
C ARG A 175 5.97 27.35 -26.51
N PRO A 176 6.38 28.61 -26.32
CA PRO A 176 7.70 28.92 -25.79
C PRO A 176 7.93 28.16 -24.49
N GLY A 177 9.06 27.48 -24.40
CA GLY A 177 9.47 26.62 -23.31
C GLY A 177 9.53 27.34 -21.97
N THR A 178 9.56 26.54 -20.91
CA THR A 178 9.67 27.06 -19.55
C THR A 178 11.13 27.15 -19.15
N LEU A 179 11.53 28.29 -18.59
CA LEU A 179 12.83 28.47 -17.96
C LEU A 179 12.74 28.21 -16.46
N LEU A 180 13.58 27.32 -15.94
CA LEU A 180 13.78 27.11 -14.51
C LEU A 180 15.09 27.74 -14.08
N SER A 181 15.05 28.51 -13.00
CA SER A 181 16.23 29.09 -12.34
C SER A 181 16.21 28.72 -10.87
N SER A 182 17.24 28.05 -10.37
CA SER A 182 17.39 27.73 -8.94
C SER A 182 18.29 28.76 -8.26
N LEU A 183 17.82 29.45 -7.22
CA LEU A 183 18.67 30.34 -6.41
C LEU A 183 19.36 29.57 -5.28
N PHE A 184 20.68 29.52 -5.29
CA PHE A 184 21.47 29.06 -4.15
C PHE A 184 21.73 30.23 -3.19
N HIS A 185 21.42 30.02 -1.91
CA HIS A 185 21.75 31.00 -0.86
C HIS A 185 23.23 30.81 -0.50
N THR A 186 24.12 31.60 -1.11
CA THR A 186 25.51 31.68 -0.68
C THR A 186 25.60 32.69 0.46
N GLU A 187 25.98 32.23 1.67
CA GLU A 187 26.31 33.14 2.76
C GLU A 187 27.51 34.02 2.35
N PRO A 188 27.43 35.35 2.53
CA PRO A 188 28.57 36.21 2.27
C PRO A 188 29.64 35.97 3.36
N GLY A 189 30.79 35.38 3.00
CA GLY A 189 31.99 35.44 3.84
C GLY A 189 32.84 34.17 4.02
N LYS A 190 32.58 33.05 3.35
CA LYS A 190 33.47 31.87 3.44
C LYS A 190 34.36 31.75 2.21
N ASN A 191 35.56 32.32 2.29
CA ASN A 191 36.66 32.03 1.37
C ASN A 191 37.09 30.58 1.59
N PHE A 192 36.84 29.70 0.62
CA PHE A 192 37.52 28.42 0.54
C PHE A 192 38.88 28.64 -0.15
N THR A 193 39.95 28.66 0.63
CA THR A 193 41.29 28.39 0.13
C THR A 193 41.47 26.87 0.04
N VAL A 194 41.88 26.41 -1.16
CA VAL A 194 42.24 25.03 -1.51
C VAL A 194 43.34 24.49 -0.61
#